data_AF-A0A9E9B1W6-F1
#
_entry.id   AF-A0A9E9B1W6-F1
#
_cell.length_a   1.000
_cell.length_b   1.000
_cell.length_c   1.000
_cell.angle_alpha   90.00
_cell.angle_beta   90.00
_cell.angle_gamma   90.00
#
_symmetry.space_group_name_H-M   'P 1'
#
loop_
_entity.id
_entity.type
_entity.pdbx_description
1 polymer ?
#
loop_
_entity_poly.entity_id
_entity_poly.type
_entity_poly.pdbx_seq_one_letter_code
_entity_poly.pdbx_strand_id
1 'polypeptide(L)'
;MTINNQPEPTNEQRRIIYQARRGLKELDFYFEPYIKELYLTAEAAEQESFAQMLTHEDPDLLDYFTNQNRPEDEAIWELVNKIKTWRHSKSLS
;
A
#
# COMPACT_ATOMS: atom_id res chain seq x y z
N MET A 1 13.34 17.22 10.57
CA MET A 1 13.99 15.89 10.64
C MET A 1 12.92 14.92 11.14
N THR A 2 12.14 14.33 10.24
CA THR A 2 11.12 13.35 10.63
C THR A 2 11.84 12.06 11.00
N ILE A 3 11.96 11.81 12.29
CA ILE A 3 12.35 10.51 12.83
C ILE A 3 11.27 9.50 12.42
N ASN A 4 11.52 8.74 11.36
CA ASN A 4 10.67 7.60 11.00
C ASN A 4 10.87 6.52 12.06
N ASN A 5 9.95 6.46 13.02
CA ASN A 5 9.99 5.59 14.19
C ASN A 5 9.46 4.17 13.88
N GLN A 6 9.63 3.70 12.64
CA GLN A 6 9.17 2.38 12.22
C GLN A 6 10.16 1.30 12.73
N PRO A 7 9.66 0.12 13.12
CA PRO A 7 10.52 -0.99 13.53
C PRO A 7 11.37 -1.49 12.35
N GLU A 8 12.46 -2.20 12.64
CA GLU A 8 13.24 -2.84 11.58
C GLU A 8 12.40 -3.91 10.87
N PRO A 9 12.32 -3.91 9.52
CA PRO A 9 11.52 -4.87 8.78
C PRO A 9 12.13 -6.26 8.83
N THR A 10 11.30 -7.27 9.02
CA THR A 10 11.66 -8.69 8.87
C THR A 10 12.07 -9.00 7.43
N ASN A 11 12.69 -10.17 7.20
CA ASN A 11 13.05 -10.60 5.84
C ASN A 11 11.83 -10.72 4.91
N GLU A 12 10.68 -11.12 5.43
CA GLU A 12 9.44 -11.21 4.66
C GLU A 12 8.91 -9.81 4.31
N GLN A 13 8.85 -8.91 5.29
CA GLN A 13 8.45 -7.52 5.06
C GLN A 13 9.36 -6.82 4.05
N ARG A 14 10.67 -7.09 4.05
CA ARG A 14 11.61 -6.55 3.06
C ARG A 14 11.28 -7.01 1.64
N ARG A 15 10.87 -8.27 1.45
CA ARG A 15 10.46 -8.79 0.14
C ARG A 15 9.20 -8.08 -0.35
N ILE A 16 8.22 -7.90 0.53
CA ILE A 16 6.97 -7.20 0.23
C ILE A 16 7.24 -5.73 -0.13
N ILE A 17 8.08 -5.04 0.65
CA ILE A 17 8.50 -3.65 0.35
C ILE A 17 9.18 -3.56 -1.02
N TYR A 18 10.00 -4.54 -1.37
CA TYR A 18 10.64 -4.57 -2.68
C TYR A 18 9.63 -4.80 -3.82
N GLN A 19 8.67 -5.72 -3.63
CA GLN A 19 7.60 -6.01 -4.59
C GLN A 19 6.64 -4.83 -4.80
N ALA A 20 6.53 -3.93 -3.83
CA ALA A 20 5.73 -2.72 -3.96
C ALA A 20 6.34 -1.65 -4.88
N ARG A 21 7.62 -1.78 -5.27
CA ARG A 21 8.24 -0.85 -6.23
C ARG A 21 7.76 -1.17 -7.64
N ARG A 22 6.92 -0.30 -8.20
CA ARG A 22 6.28 -0.50 -9.51
C ARG A 22 6.80 0.46 -10.58
N GLY A 23 6.47 0.18 -11.84
CA GLY A 23 6.88 1.03 -12.97
C GLY A 23 5.98 2.25 -13.18
N LEU A 24 4.78 2.23 -12.58
CA LEU A 24 3.79 3.29 -12.70
C LEU A 24 3.90 4.29 -11.56
N LYS A 25 4.24 5.54 -11.90
CA LYS A 25 4.39 6.65 -10.93
C LYS A 25 3.14 6.89 -10.07
N GLU A 26 1.97 6.60 -10.61
CA GLU A 26 0.69 6.73 -9.90
C GLU A 26 0.59 5.73 -8.74
N LEU A 27 1.15 4.53 -8.87
CA LEU A 27 1.19 3.55 -7.78
C LEU A 27 2.21 3.96 -6.70
N ASP A 28 3.36 4.49 -7.10
CA ASP A 28 4.36 5.02 -6.17
C ASP A 28 3.79 6.13 -5.27
N PHE A 29 2.85 6.93 -5.79
CA PHE A 29 2.15 7.98 -5.02
C PHE A 29 1.39 7.43 -3.81
N TYR A 30 0.86 6.19 -3.89
CA TYR A 30 0.13 5.53 -2.82
C TYR A 30 1.05 4.65 -1.97
N PHE A 31 1.89 3.82 -2.59
CA PHE A 31 2.67 2.78 -1.90
C PHE A 31 3.84 3.33 -1.12
N GLU A 32 4.61 4.28 -1.68
CA GLU A 32 5.79 4.81 -1.00
C GLU A 32 5.46 5.43 0.37
N PRO A 33 4.48 6.35 0.49
CA PRO A 33 4.14 6.92 1.79
C PRO A 33 3.50 5.89 2.73
N TYR A 34 2.67 4.97 2.21
CA TYR A 34 2.06 3.92 3.02
C TYR A 34 3.12 3.02 3.67
N ILE A 35 4.13 2.59 2.92
CA ILE A 35 5.23 1.75 3.43
C ILE A 35 6.04 2.49 4.50
N LYS A 36 6.34 3.76 4.27
CA LYS A 36 7.17 4.57 5.16
C LYS A 36 6.52 4.87 6.50
N GLU A 37 5.19 4.87 6.58
CA GLU A 37 4.47 5.41 7.74
C GLU A 37 3.50 4.43 8.41
N LEU A 38 2.94 3.48 7.65
CA LEU A 38 1.84 2.64 8.14
C LEU A 38 2.21 1.16 8.12
N TYR A 39 2.79 0.66 7.03
CA TYR A 39 2.95 -0.78 6.77
C TYR A 39 3.64 -1.55 7.90
N LEU A 40 4.78 -1.08 8.42
CA LEU A 40 5.55 -1.84 9.42
C LEU A 40 4.91 -1.85 10.81
N THR A 41 3.94 -0.97 11.05
CA THR A 41 3.15 -0.89 12.28
C THR A 41 1.70 -1.34 12.09
N ALA A 42 1.32 -1.71 10.87
CA ALA A 42 -0.01 -2.22 10.58
C ALA A 42 -0.22 -3.59 11.24
N GLU A 43 -1.47 -3.92 11.52
CA GLU A 43 -1.82 -5.24 12.05
C GLU A 43 -1.49 -6.34 11.03
N ALA A 44 -1.25 -7.56 11.51
CA ALA A 44 -0.82 -8.68 10.66
C ALA A 44 -1.79 -8.94 9.48
N ALA A 45 -3.11 -8.83 9.72
CA ALA A 45 -4.12 -8.99 8.68
C ALA A 45 -3.98 -7.95 7.56
N GLU A 46 -3.68 -6.69 7.91
CA GLU A 46 -3.47 -5.65 6.91
C GLU A 46 -2.16 -5.84 6.13
N GLN A 47 -1.09 -6.29 6.80
CA GLN A 47 0.16 -6.61 6.11
C GLN A 47 -0.03 -7.78 5.13
N GLU A 48 -0.84 -8.79 5.50
CA GLU A 48 -1.20 -9.90 4.63
C GLU A 48 -2.04 -9.43 3.44
N SER A 49 -3.09 -8.62 3.67
CA SER A 49 -3.88 -8.02 2.58
C SER A 49 -3.03 -7.19 1.64
N PHE A 50 -2.02 -6.46 2.16
CA PHE A 50 -1.09 -5.71 1.32
C PHE A 50 -0.22 -6.65 0.47
N ALA A 51 0.30 -7.73 1.06
CA ALA A 51 1.08 -8.73 0.34
C ALA A 51 0.26 -9.41 -0.77
N GLN A 52 -1.00 -9.76 -0.48
CA GLN A 52 -1.95 -10.31 -1.45
C GLN A 52 -2.29 -9.29 -2.55
N MET A 53 -2.57 -8.04 -2.19
CA MET A 53 -2.79 -6.97 -3.17
C MET A 53 -1.63 -6.87 -4.17
N LEU A 54 -0.38 -6.99 -3.69
CA LEU A 54 0.80 -6.93 -4.56
C LEU A 54 0.94 -8.14 -5.52
N THR A 55 0.11 -9.17 -5.46
CA THR A 55 0.11 -10.24 -6.47
C THR A 55 -0.58 -9.82 -7.77
N HIS A 56 -1.36 -8.74 -7.74
CA HIS A 56 -2.01 -8.17 -8.93
C HIS A 56 -1.02 -7.39 -9.82
N GLU A 57 -1.34 -7.31 -11.10
CA GLU A 57 -0.55 -6.56 -12.10
C GLU A 57 -0.74 -5.05 -11.94
N ASP A 58 0.22 -4.27 -12.43
CA ASP A 58 0.21 -2.80 -12.35
C ASP A 58 -1.08 -2.15 -12.91
N PRO A 59 -1.65 -2.60 -14.05
CA PRO A 59 -2.90 -2.04 -14.57
C PRO A 59 -4.09 -2.26 -13.63
N ASP A 60 -4.26 -3.48 -13.12
CA ASP A 60 -5.36 -3.81 -12.20
C ASP A 60 -5.27 -2.99 -10.91
N LEU A 61 -4.06 -2.89 -10.35
CA LEU A 61 -3.80 -2.07 -9.18
C LEU A 61 -4.21 -0.61 -9.44
N LEU A 62 -3.78 -0.05 -10.58
CA LEU A 62 -4.13 1.32 -10.93
C LEU A 62 -5.64 1.50 -11.05
N ASP A 63 -6.35 0.55 -11.65
CA ASP A 63 -7.82 0.58 -11.74
C ASP A 63 -8.49 0.57 -10.36
N TYR A 64 -7.97 -0.19 -9.39
CA TYR A 64 -8.48 -0.17 -8.01
C TYR A 64 -8.26 1.20 -7.36
N PHE A 65 -7.04 1.75 -7.50
CA PHE A 65 -6.69 3.05 -6.93
C PHE A 65 -7.47 4.21 -7.57
N THR A 66 -7.93 4.05 -8.81
CA THR A 66 -8.72 5.06 -9.56
C THR A 66 -10.23 4.82 -9.54
N ASN A 67 -10.73 3.81 -8.81
CA ASN A 67 -12.15 3.40 -8.78
C ASN A 67 -12.71 2.99 -10.16
N GLN A 68 -11.85 2.57 -11.09
CA GLN A 68 -12.28 2.04 -12.38
C GLN A 68 -12.66 0.55 -12.29
N ASN A 69 -12.08 -0.17 -11.32
CA ASN A 69 -12.42 -1.55 -11.01
C ASN A 69 -12.31 -1.83 -9.49
N ARG A 70 -12.76 -3.00 -9.05
CA ARG A 70 -12.68 -3.49 -7.66
C ARG A 70 -12.09 -4.92 -7.63
N PRO A 71 -11.19 -5.26 -6.68
CA PRO A 71 -10.74 -6.64 -6.48
C PRO A 71 -11.88 -7.52 -5.96
N GLU A 72 -11.81 -8.83 -6.22
CA GLU A 72 -12.79 -9.78 -5.70
C GLU A 72 -12.72 -9.89 -4.17
N ASP A 73 -11.51 -9.76 -3.62
CA ASP A 73 -11.28 -9.82 -2.17
C ASP A 73 -11.66 -8.49 -1.49
N GLU A 74 -12.57 -8.58 -0.52
CA GLU A 74 -13.05 -7.43 0.24
C GLU A 74 -11.97 -6.82 1.13
N ALA A 75 -11.08 -7.62 1.72
CA ALA A 75 -10.01 -7.12 2.55
C ALA A 75 -8.99 -6.31 1.74
N ILE A 76 -8.73 -6.70 0.49
CA ILE A 76 -7.92 -5.90 -0.45
C ILE A 76 -8.64 -4.59 -0.77
N TRP A 77 -9.95 -4.62 -1.02
CA TRP A 77 -10.70 -3.40 -1.32
C TRP A 77 -10.73 -2.40 -0.16
N GLU A 78 -10.96 -2.89 1.07
CA GLU A 78 -10.92 -2.07 2.28
C GLU A 78 -9.54 -1.43 2.46
N LEU A 79 -8.46 -2.18 2.22
CA LEU A 79 -7.10 -1.65 2.28
C LEU A 79 -6.83 -0.58 1.21
N VAL A 80 -7.25 -0.81 -0.04
CA VAL A 80 -7.14 0.19 -1.12
C VAL A 80 -7.84 1.49 -0.71
N ASN A 81 -9.08 1.41 -0.20
CA ASN A 81 -9.83 2.58 0.25
C ASN A 81 -9.17 3.30 1.42
N LYS A 82 -8.59 2.55 2.38
CA LYS A 82 -7.82 3.11 3.49
C LYS A 82 -6.63 3.91 2.98
N ILE A 83 -5.80 3.32 2.11
CA ILE A 83 -4.59 3.95 1.57
C ILE A 83 -4.95 5.22 0.79
N LYS A 84 -5.98 5.16 -0.06
CA LYS A 84 -6.49 6.31 -0.83
C LYS A 84 -6.94 7.43 0.10
N THR A 85 -7.86 7.14 1.02
CA THR A 85 -8.42 8.15 1.94
C THR A 85 -7.32 8.83 2.74
N TRP A 86 -6.40 8.04 3.29
CA TRP A 86 -5.26 8.55 4.05
C TRP A 86 -4.34 9.43 3.19
N ARG A 87 -3.99 8.99 1.98
CA ARG A 87 -3.09 9.71 1.09
C ARG A 87 -3.67 11.04 0.63
N HIS A 88 -4.95 11.05 0.26
CA HIS A 88 -5.66 12.26 -0.16
C HIS A 88 -5.82 13.24 1.00
N SER A 89 -6.18 12.78 2.20
CA SER A 89 -6.25 13.64 3.39
C SER A 89 -4.91 14.32 3.68
N LYS A 90 -3.79 13.60 3.47
CA LYS A 90 -2.45 14.14 3.68
C LYS A 90 -1.99 15.09 2.59
N SER A 91 -2.50 14.97 1.37
CA SER A 91 -2.19 15.89 0.27
C SER A 91 -2.89 17.25 0.39
N LEU A 92 -3.97 17.33 1.18
CA LEU A 92 -4.71 18.57 1.45
C LEU A 92 -4.18 19.33 2.68
N SER A 93 -3.24 18.76 3.44
CA SER A 93 -2.64 19.36 4.63
C SER A 93 -1.23 19.88 4.35
#